data_AF-A0A4Z0QBK2-F1
#
_entry.id   AF-A0A4Z0QBK2-F1
#
_cell.length_a   1.000
_cell.length_b   1.000
_cell.length_c   1.000
_cell.angle_alpha   90.00
_cell.angle_beta   90.00
_cell.angle_gamma   90.00
#
_symmetry.space_group_name_H-M   'P 1'
#
loop_
_entity.id
_entity.type
_entity.pdbx_description
1 polymer ?
#
loop_
_entity_poly.entity_id
_entity_poly.type
_entity_poly.pdbx_seq_one_letter_code
_entity_poly.pdbx_strand_id
1 'polypeptide(L)'
;MPLTSEKLLTVDSSFVLTGLGVLVRTNPETGQPRLLHYPLHTVLAVVLVFADGPPMTATASVEEVTRSSPLAAQAMLTEYALLLQLPEPVAVPAGTEVWLAAEQPADPWL
;
A
#
# COMPACT_ATOMS: atom_id res chain seq x y z
N MET A 1 -18.79 -3.85 -18.62
CA MET A 1 -19.41 -3.73 -17.29
C MET A 1 -18.30 -3.33 -16.33
N PRO A 2 -18.50 -2.36 -15.42
CA PRO A 2 -17.37 -1.61 -14.89
C PRO A 2 -16.51 -2.52 -14.01
N LEU A 3 -15.22 -2.65 -14.35
CA LEU A 3 -14.24 -3.20 -13.44
C LEU A 3 -14.10 -2.17 -12.31
N THR A 4 -14.74 -2.40 -11.17
CA THR A 4 -14.63 -1.51 -10.02
C THR A 4 -13.21 -1.59 -9.47
N SER A 5 -12.33 -0.71 -9.93
CA SER A 5 -11.05 -0.45 -9.28
C SER A 5 -11.33 0.19 -7.92
N GLU A 6 -11.00 -0.53 -6.85
CA GLU A 6 -11.15 -0.08 -5.47
C GLU A 6 -9.89 0.68 -5.02
N LYS A 7 -10.04 1.88 -4.48
CA LYS A 7 -8.91 2.60 -3.86
C LYS A 7 -8.60 1.99 -2.50
N LEU A 8 -7.37 1.50 -2.34
CA LEU A 8 -6.91 0.87 -1.11
C LEU A 8 -6.41 1.91 -0.10
N LEU A 9 -5.56 2.85 -0.54
CA LEU A 9 -5.05 3.95 0.27
C LEU A 9 -4.50 5.11 -0.56
N THR A 10 -4.31 6.27 0.09
CA THR A 10 -3.45 7.36 -0.42
C THR A 10 -2.17 7.38 0.39
N VAL A 11 -1.00 7.35 -0.26
CA VAL A 11 0.30 7.34 0.42
C VAL A 11 0.50 8.66 1.16
N ASP A 12 0.74 8.58 2.46
CA ASP A 12 1.19 9.68 3.31
C ASP A 12 2.70 9.58 3.55
N SER A 13 3.17 8.36 3.82
CA SER A 13 4.59 8.06 4.00
C SER A 13 4.98 6.74 3.34
N SER A 14 6.24 6.65 2.91
CA SER A 14 6.82 5.44 2.35
C SER A 14 8.22 5.18 2.90
N PHE A 15 8.58 3.91 3.02
CA PHE A 15 9.84 3.45 3.58
C PHE A 15 10.43 2.35 2.69
N VAL A 16 11.63 2.59 2.17
CA VAL A 16 12.37 1.56 1.43
C VAL A 16 12.95 0.57 2.43
N LEU A 17 12.54 -0.69 2.32
CA LEU A 17 13.04 -1.81 3.12
C LEU A 17 13.96 -2.63 2.23
N THR A 18 15.27 -2.43 2.37
CA THR A 18 16.29 -3.07 1.54
C THR A 18 16.12 -4.60 1.53
N GLY A 19 15.95 -5.18 0.34
CA GLY A 19 15.73 -6.63 0.17
C GLY A 19 14.30 -7.12 0.41
N LEU A 20 13.35 -6.22 0.72
CA LEU A 20 11.94 -6.56 0.97
C LEU A 20 10.96 -5.78 0.10
N GLY A 21 11.25 -4.53 -0.24
CA GLY A 21 10.35 -3.70 -1.05
C GLY A 21 10.12 -2.31 -0.45
N VAL A 22 8.95 -1.74 -0.70
CA VAL A 22 8.60 -0.39 -0.23
C VAL A 22 7.32 -0.44 0.59
N LEU A 23 7.43 -0.16 1.89
CA LEU A 23 6.29 -0.07 2.79
C LEU A 23 5.60 1.28 2.59
N VAL A 24 4.33 1.28 2.19
CA VAL A 24 3.52 2.50 2.07
C VAL A 24 2.41 2.51 3.09
N ARG A 25 2.18 3.70 3.65
CA ARG A 25 1.24 3.94 4.74
C ARG A 25 0.40 5.17 4.41
N THR A 26 -0.81 5.23 4.93
CA THR A 26 -1.62 6.46 4.85
C THR A 26 -1.73 7.12 6.21
N ASN A 27 -2.31 8.31 6.22
CA ASN A 27 -2.59 9.04 7.44
C ASN A 27 -3.70 8.31 8.23
N PRO A 28 -3.44 7.92 9.50
CA PRO A 28 -4.42 7.22 10.33
C PRO A 28 -5.70 8.04 10.59
N GLU A 29 -5.63 9.37 10.54
CA GLU A 29 -6.80 10.26 10.73
C GLU A 29 -7.75 10.24 9.53
N THR A 30 -7.22 10.01 8.31
CA THR A 30 -8.03 9.88 7.09
C THR A 30 -8.52 8.45 6.85
N GLY A 31 -8.06 7.50 7.68
CA GLY A 31 -8.57 6.13 7.77
C GLY A 31 -8.13 5.20 6.65
N GLN A 32 -7.95 3.91 7.00
CA GLN A 32 -7.80 2.79 6.05
C GLN A 32 -8.98 1.83 6.12
N PRO A 33 -10.20 2.27 5.76
CA PRO A 33 -11.35 1.38 5.86
C PRO A 33 -11.25 0.17 4.93
N ARG A 34 -10.45 0.23 3.86
CA ARG A 34 -10.44 -0.82 2.82
C ARG A 34 -9.44 -1.94 3.06
N LEU A 35 -8.24 -1.65 3.57
CA LEU A 35 -7.26 -2.69 3.87
C LEU A 35 -7.75 -3.67 4.95
N LEU A 36 -8.60 -3.22 5.86
CA LEU A 36 -9.21 -4.06 6.91
C LEU A 36 -10.07 -5.21 6.37
N HIS A 37 -10.52 -5.15 5.11
CA HIS A 37 -11.27 -6.24 4.48
C HIS A 37 -10.39 -7.38 3.97
N TYR A 38 -9.07 -7.18 3.95
CA TYR A 38 -8.12 -8.16 3.47
C TYR A 38 -7.39 -8.80 4.67
N PRO A 39 -7.26 -10.14 4.72
CA PRO A 39 -6.41 -10.79 5.70
C PRO A 39 -4.96 -10.28 5.60
N LEU A 40 -4.25 -10.28 6.73
CA LEU A 40 -2.82 -9.99 6.75
C LEU A 40 -2.07 -10.96 5.82
N HIS A 41 -1.02 -10.45 5.20
CA HIS A 41 -0.17 -11.10 4.20
C HIS A 41 -0.88 -11.50 2.91
N THR A 42 -2.10 -11.02 2.67
CA THR A 42 -2.76 -11.17 1.37
C THR A 42 -1.96 -10.42 0.32
N VAL A 43 -1.60 -11.11 -0.77
CA VAL A 43 -0.93 -10.50 -1.93
C VAL A 43 -1.98 -9.97 -2.89
N LEU A 44 -1.91 -8.67 -3.18
CA LEU A 44 -2.81 -7.94 -4.05
C LEU A 44 -2.05 -7.46 -5.29
N ALA A 45 -2.74 -7.53 -6.42
CA ALA A 45 -2.40 -6.79 -7.61
C ALA A 45 -2.79 -5.33 -7.43
N VAL A 46 -1.87 -4.40 -7.59
CA VAL A 46 -2.15 -2.97 -7.40
C VAL A 46 -1.67 -2.11 -8.55
N VAL A 47 -2.32 -0.97 -8.69
CA VAL A 47 -1.92 0.13 -9.57
C VAL A 47 -1.60 1.34 -8.70
N LEU A 48 -0.40 1.87 -8.87
CA LEU A 48 0.09 3.11 -8.28
C LEU A 48 -0.20 4.25 -9.25
N VAL A 49 -0.99 5.22 -8.81
CA VAL A 49 -1.32 6.43 -9.56
C VAL A 49 -0.59 7.59 -8.91
N PHE A 50 0.47 8.05 -9.59
CA PHE A 50 1.27 9.20 -9.15
C PHE A 50 0.57 10.51 -9.52
N ALA A 51 0.87 11.59 -8.81
CA ALA A 51 0.39 12.93 -9.16
C ALA A 51 0.91 13.37 -10.54
N ASP A 52 2.19 13.08 -10.80
CA ASP A 52 2.86 13.34 -12.06
C ASP A 52 3.46 12.02 -12.59
N GLY A 53 3.07 11.63 -13.80
CA GLY A 53 3.63 10.47 -14.49
C GLY A 53 2.63 9.36 -14.80
N PRO A 54 3.07 8.34 -15.56
CA PRO A 54 2.22 7.21 -15.89
C PRO A 54 1.94 6.34 -14.66
N PRO A 55 0.76 5.70 -14.58
CA PRO A 55 0.50 4.73 -13.53
C PRO A 55 1.43 3.52 -13.64
N MET A 56 1.72 2.88 -12.52
CA MET A 56 2.60 1.72 -12.44
C MET A 56 1.90 0.54 -11.77
N THR A 57 1.96 -0.64 -12.38
CA THR A 57 1.46 -1.89 -11.79
C THR A 57 2.51 -2.49 -10.86
N ALA A 58 2.09 -3.01 -9.71
CA ALA A 58 2.93 -3.71 -8.76
C ALA A 58 2.16 -4.83 -8.05
N THR A 59 2.86 -5.68 -7.31
CA THR A 59 2.24 -6.53 -6.28
C THR A 59 2.48 -5.92 -4.91
N ALA A 60 1.53 -6.13 -4.00
CA ALA A 60 1.58 -5.60 -2.65
C ALA A 60 1.08 -6.62 -1.66
N SER A 61 1.76 -6.82 -0.52
CA SER A 61 1.17 -7.58 0.58
C SER A 61 0.52 -6.65 1.60
N VAL A 62 -0.61 -7.07 2.16
CA VAL A 62 -1.27 -6.37 3.26
C VAL A 62 -0.51 -6.67 4.55
N GLU A 63 0.05 -5.64 5.17
CA GLU A 63 0.88 -5.77 6.37
C GLU A 63 0.27 -5.02 7.55
N GLU A 64 0.72 -5.37 8.75
CA GLU A 64 0.42 -4.65 9.98
C GLU A 64 1.68 -3.94 10.49
N VAL A 65 1.54 -2.67 10.85
CA VAL A 65 2.62 -1.87 11.42
C VAL A 65 2.18 -1.39 12.80
N THR A 66 3.00 -1.67 13.80
CA THR A 66 2.83 -1.11 15.15
C THR A 66 3.91 -0.06 15.40
N ARG A 67 3.49 1.15 15.80
CA ARG A 67 4.40 2.25 16.13
C ARG A 67 3.94 3.07 17.32
N SER A 68 4.86 3.80 17.93
CA SER A 68 4.54 4.75 19.00
C SER A 68 3.66 5.89 18.49
N SER A 69 2.59 6.21 19.23
CA SER A 69 1.76 7.38 18.99
C SER A 69 2.53 8.65 19.36
N PRO A 70 2.65 9.63 18.46
CA PRO A 70 3.21 10.94 18.81
C PRO A 70 2.27 11.76 19.71
N LEU A 71 0.98 11.44 19.77
CA LEU A 71 -0.04 12.19 20.50
C LEU A 71 -0.24 11.72 21.94
N ALA A 72 0.16 10.50 22.27
CA ALA A 72 0.05 9.94 23.61
C ALA A 72 1.32 9.15 23.93
N ALA A 73 2.12 9.66 24.86
CA ALA A 73 3.50 9.22 25.15
C ALA A 73 3.66 7.73 25.58
N GLN A 74 2.59 6.93 25.59
CA GLN A 74 2.61 5.50 25.90
C GLN A 74 1.61 4.68 25.05
N ALA A 75 0.93 5.29 24.08
CA ALA A 75 -0.01 4.56 23.23
C ALA A 75 0.72 4.00 22.00
N MET A 76 0.49 2.73 21.69
CA MET A 76 0.86 2.15 20.40
C MET A 76 -0.29 2.33 19.41
N LEU A 77 0.05 2.64 18.16
CA LEU A 77 -0.87 2.66 17.04
C LEU A 77 -0.57 1.46 16.17
N THR A 78 -1.60 0.65 15.95
CA THR A 78 -1.60 -0.44 14.98
C THR A 78 -2.32 0.05 13.74
N GLU A 79 -1.66 -0.03 12.60
CA GLU A 79 -2.19 0.38 11.31
C GLU A 79 -1.89 -0.66 10.24
N TYR A 80 -2.82 -0.80 9.30
CA TYR A 80 -2.57 -1.62 8.12
C TYR A 80 -1.68 -0.85 7.15
N ALA A 81 -0.92 -1.55 6.34
CA ALA A 81 -0.02 -0.96 5.36
C ALA A 81 0.04 -1.87 4.13
N LEU A 82 0.68 -1.37 3.07
CA LEU A 82 1.02 -2.21 1.92
C LEU A 82 2.54 -2.29 1.80
N LEU A 83 3.07 -3.50 1.68
CA LEU A 83 4.46 -3.73 1.28
C LEU A 83 4.51 -3.99 -0.22
N LEU A 84 4.92 -2.98 -0.97
CA LEU A 84 5.02 -3.02 -2.43
C LEU A 84 6.28 -3.78 -2.86
N GLN A 85 6.11 -4.70 -3.80
CA GLN A 85 7.19 -5.34 -4.54
C GLN A 85 7.41 -4.54 -5.83
N LEU A 86 8.45 -3.70 -5.82
CA LEU A 86 8.85 -2.90 -6.98
C LEU A 86 10.12 -3.48 -7.60
N PRO A 87 10.27 -3.47 -8.94
CA PRO A 87 11.50 -3.89 -9.60
C PRO A 87 12.73 -3.11 -9.11
N GLU A 88 12.54 -1.82 -8.84
CA GLU A 88 13.52 -0.97 -8.16
C GLU A 88 12.86 -0.38 -6.91
N PRO A 89 13.41 -0.63 -5.71
CA PRO A 89 12.81 -0.18 -4.46
C PRO A 89 13.11 1.31 -4.25
N VAL A 90 12.31 2.15 -4.91
CA VAL A 90 12.35 3.61 -4.79
C VAL A 90 11.22 4.07 -3.87
N ALA A 91 11.49 5.09 -3.06
CA ALA A 91 10.47 5.69 -2.20
C ALA A 91 9.27 6.19 -3.04
N VAL A 92 8.07 5.81 -2.63
CA VAL A 92 6.83 6.25 -3.28
C VAL A 92 6.47 7.65 -2.75
N PRO A 93 6.24 8.65 -3.61
CA PRO A 93 5.88 10.00 -3.17
C PRO A 93 4.56 10.03 -2.40
N ALA A 94 4.47 10.94 -1.42
CA ALA A 94 3.19 11.26 -0.77
C ALA A 94 2.17 11.77 -1.78
N GLY A 95 0.89 11.49 -1.54
CA GLY A 95 -0.21 11.77 -2.46
C GLY A 95 -0.44 10.70 -3.53
N THR A 96 0.50 9.75 -3.71
CA THR A 96 0.29 8.61 -4.62
C THR A 96 -0.92 7.80 -4.18
N GLU A 97 -1.81 7.47 -5.11
CA GLU A 97 -2.96 6.62 -4.81
C GLU A 97 -2.64 5.17 -5.16
N VAL A 98 -3.02 4.25 -4.27
CA VAL A 98 -2.89 2.81 -4.50
C VAL A 98 -4.28 2.23 -4.73
N TRP A 99 -4.48 1.62 -5.88
CA TRP A 99 -5.73 1.03 -6.32
C TRP A 99 -5.58 -0.46 -6.52
N LEU A 100 -6.61 -1.24 -6.22
CA LEU A 100 -6.69 -2.64 -6.61
C LEU A 100 -6.72 -2.73 -8.14
N ALA A 101 -5.83 -3.54 -8.70
CA ALA A 101 -5.80 -3.77 -10.12
C ALA A 101 -7.08 -4.51 -10.56
N ALA A 102 -7.61 -4.07 -11.70
CA ALA A 102 -8.83 -4.62 -12.28
C ALA A 102 -8.63 -6.07 -12.77
N GLU A 103 -7.40 -6.40 -13.16
CA GLU A 103 -6.93 -7.74 -13.50
C GLU A 103 -5.72 -8.07 -12.62
N GLN A 104 -5.74 -9.23 -11.97
CA GLN A 104 -4.53 -9.77 -11.35
C GLN A 104 -3.49 -9.98 -12.46
N PRO A 105 -2.24 -9.53 -12.31
CA PRO A 105 -1.20 -9.92 -13.24
C PRO A 105 -1.17 -11.45 -13.24
N ALA A 106 -1.18 -12.02 -14.44
CA ALA A 106 -1.03 -13.46 -14.60
C ALA A 106 0.20 -13.88 -13.80
N ASP A 107 0.02 -14.90 -12.96
CA ASP A 107 1.10 -15.44 -12.14
C ASP A 107 2.28 -15.77 -13.08
N PRO A 108 3.46 -15.14 -12.92
CA PRO A 108 4.59 -15.41 -13.80
C PRO A 108 5.16 -16.83 -13.63
N TRP A 109 4.60 -17.62 -12.71
CA TRP A 109 4.97 -19.00 -12.41
C TRP A 109 3.92 -20.06 -12.77
N LEU A 110 2.86 -19.67 -13.51
CA LEU A 110 1.91 -20.61 -14.14
C LEU A 110 2.12 -20.73 -15.65
#